data_AF-A0A815FR22-F1
#
_entry.id   AF-A0A815FR22-F1
#
_cell.length_a   1.000
_cell.length_b   1.000
_cell.length_c   1.000
_cell.angle_alpha   90.00
_cell.angle_beta   90.00
_cell.angle_gamma   90.00
#
_symmetry.space_group_name_H-M   'P 1'
#
loop_
_entity.id
_entity.type
_entity.pdbx_description
1 polymer ?
#
loop_
_entity_poly.entity_id
_entity_poly.type
_entity_poly.pdbx_seq_one_letter_code
_entity_poly.pdbx_strand_id
1 'polypeptide(L)'
;MPEYATGLVEKALKPLFDEFQLEKEGFELWQLKSPMTQLYKGGWIFTNKKHEHYSLVKQVFTTTASYIDTVDIGRALGYPLPYGKYKIQYLDDTESEERNTCCVPILEYNVGAASEENFTIILFHLDEYAKLWTRIGRNLTIDLSAHPSMEKWFMDIKTEQKK
;
A
#
# COMPACT_ATOMS: atom_id res chain seq x y z
N MET A 1 -0.06 -6.60 18.85
CA MET A 1 0.63 -5.65 17.97
C MET A 1 2.13 -5.86 18.09
N PRO A 2 2.90 -5.82 17.01
CA PRO A 2 4.35 -6.00 17.09
C PRO A 2 5.03 -4.82 17.79
N GLU A 3 5.97 -5.09 18.69
CA GLU A 3 6.71 -4.07 19.45
C GLU A 3 7.51 -3.15 18.53
N TYR A 4 8.05 -3.68 17.43
CA TYR A 4 8.83 -2.89 16.46
C TYR A 4 8.01 -1.75 15.84
N ALA A 5 6.71 -1.97 15.54
CA ALA A 5 5.87 -0.96 14.93
C ALA A 5 5.61 0.21 15.90
N THR A 6 5.48 -0.10 17.20
CA THR A 6 5.35 0.91 18.25
C THR A 6 6.66 1.69 18.39
N GLY A 7 7.79 0.99 18.47
CA GLY A 7 9.10 1.62 18.58
C GLY A 7 9.39 2.57 17.41
N LEU A 8 9.06 2.17 16.18
CA LEU A 8 9.22 3.03 14.99
C LEU A 8 8.34 4.28 15.08
N VAL A 9 7.08 4.12 15.46
CA VAL A 9 6.18 5.27 15.57
C VAL A 9 6.62 6.22 16.66
N GLU A 10 6.96 5.70 17.84
CA GLU A 10 7.30 6.53 18.99
C GLU A 10 8.67 7.21 18.89
N LYS A 11 9.65 6.54 18.27
CA LYS A 11 11.01 7.06 18.17
C LYS A 11 11.31 7.80 16.87
N ALA A 12 10.57 7.54 15.80
CA ALA A 12 10.79 8.17 14.50
C ALA A 12 9.63 9.07 14.08
N LEU A 13 8.39 8.58 14.04
CA LEU A 13 7.26 9.39 13.53
C LEU A 13 6.80 10.49 14.51
N LYS A 14 6.61 10.18 15.80
CA LYS A 14 6.13 11.16 16.79
C LYS A 14 7.03 12.39 16.88
N PRO A 15 8.37 12.27 16.96
CA PRO A 15 9.25 13.44 16.96
C PRO A 15 9.09 14.32 15.72
N LEU A 16 8.97 13.72 14.53
CA LEU A 16 8.71 14.47 13.29
C LEU A 16 7.33 15.15 13.32
N PHE A 17 6.33 14.50 13.90
CA PHE A 17 5.00 15.08 14.09
C PHE A 17 5.03 16.36 14.90
N ASP A 18 5.79 16.35 15.99
CA ASP A 18 5.93 17.47 16.91
C ASP A 18 6.79 18.58 16.30
N GLU A 19 7.96 18.23 15.75
CA GLU A 19 8.93 19.15 15.15
C GLU A 19 8.32 19.94 13.99
N PHE A 20 7.66 19.23 13.06
CA PHE A 20 7.06 19.84 11.88
C PHE A 20 5.60 20.26 12.09
N GLN A 21 5.07 20.11 13.31
CA GLN A 21 3.68 20.44 13.67
C GLN A 21 2.65 19.84 12.70
N LEU A 22 2.86 18.58 12.29
CA LEU A 22 2.11 17.94 11.21
C LEU A 22 0.59 17.90 11.47
N GLU A 23 0.16 17.90 12.74
CA GLU A 23 -1.26 18.00 13.09
C GLU A 23 -1.91 19.29 12.56
N LYS A 24 -1.20 20.42 12.61
CA LYS A 24 -1.67 21.71 12.08
C LYS A 24 -1.76 21.71 10.56
N GLU A 25 -0.91 20.94 9.91
CA GLU A 25 -0.93 20.74 8.47
C GLU A 25 -2.05 19.78 8.00
N GLY A 26 -2.80 19.21 8.96
CA GLY A 26 -3.93 18.34 8.72
C GLY A 26 -3.58 16.86 8.73
N PHE A 27 -2.37 16.48 9.16
CA PHE A 27 -2.05 15.07 9.35
C PHE A 27 -2.58 14.56 10.68
N GLU A 28 -2.85 13.26 10.73
CA GLU A 28 -3.21 12.56 11.98
C GLU A 28 -2.43 11.25 12.09
N LEU A 29 -2.14 10.90 13.34
CA LEU A 29 -1.48 9.66 13.70
C LEU A 29 -2.22 9.04 14.87
N TRP A 30 -2.81 7.86 14.67
CA TRP A 30 -3.52 7.16 15.73
C TRP A 30 -3.21 5.67 15.76
N GLN A 31 -3.34 5.08 16.94
CA GLN A 31 -3.16 3.67 17.17
C GLN A 31 -4.49 2.92 17.05
N LEU A 32 -4.49 1.80 16.33
CA LEU A 32 -5.60 0.85 16.31
C LEU A 32 -5.54 -0.01 17.57
N LYS A 33 -6.51 0.18 18.47
CA LYS A 33 -6.58 -0.51 19.76
C LYS A 33 -7.16 -1.93 19.69
N SER A 34 -7.81 -2.28 18.59
CA SER A 34 -8.45 -3.59 18.38
C SER A 34 -7.98 -4.22 17.07
N PRO A 35 -7.91 -5.56 17.00
CA PRO A 35 -7.76 -6.25 15.72
C PRO A 35 -8.93 -5.89 14.81
N MET A 36 -8.65 -5.45 13.59
CA MET A 36 -9.70 -5.12 12.62
C MET A 36 -10.23 -6.36 11.90
N THR A 37 -9.33 -7.33 11.69
CA THR A 37 -9.62 -8.62 11.06
C THR A 37 -8.72 -9.69 11.67
N GLN A 38 -8.92 -10.96 11.31
CA GLN A 38 -8.01 -12.06 11.68
C GLN A 38 -6.56 -11.84 11.19
N LEU A 39 -6.39 -11.06 10.13
CA LEU A 39 -5.09 -10.76 9.51
C LEU A 39 -4.45 -9.50 10.10
N TYR A 40 -5.24 -8.52 10.55
CA TYR A 40 -4.75 -7.25 11.09
C TYR A 40 -4.92 -7.16 12.61
N LYS A 41 -3.88 -7.58 13.35
CA LYS A 41 -3.85 -7.62 14.83
C LYS A 41 -3.56 -6.26 15.50
N GLY A 42 -3.95 -5.16 14.84
CA GLY A 42 -3.66 -3.78 15.24
C GLY A 42 -2.50 -3.16 14.45
N GLY A 43 -2.29 -1.86 14.67
CA GLY A 43 -1.32 -1.07 13.91
C GLY A 43 -1.44 0.42 14.22
N TRP A 44 -0.75 1.22 13.43
CA TRP A 44 -0.83 2.68 13.47
C TRP A 44 -1.33 3.18 12.11
N ILE A 45 -2.19 4.19 12.13
CA ILE A 45 -2.66 4.87 10.95
C ILE A 45 -2.04 6.25 10.94
N PHE A 46 -1.26 6.53 9.90
CA PHE A 46 -0.82 7.87 9.54
C PHE A 46 -1.60 8.29 8.30
N THR A 47 -2.31 9.42 8.38
CA THR A 47 -3.15 9.89 7.28
C THR A 47 -3.20 11.41 7.22
N ASN A 48 -3.74 11.94 6.13
CA ASN A 48 -3.95 13.36 5.90
C ASN A 48 -5.45 13.65 5.77
N LYS A 49 -5.99 14.58 6.58
CA LYS A 49 -7.38 15.05 6.53
C LYS A 49 -7.80 15.58 5.17
N LYS A 50 -6.83 16.05 4.37
CA LYS A 50 -7.04 16.58 3.02
C LYS A 50 -7.14 15.49 1.96
N HIS A 51 -6.88 14.22 2.30
CA HIS A 51 -7.03 13.09 1.38
C HIS A 51 -8.50 12.86 1.05
N GLU A 52 -8.83 12.64 -0.23
CA GLU A 52 -10.22 12.49 -0.70
C GLU A 52 -10.98 11.35 -0.01
N HIS A 53 -10.27 10.29 0.38
CA HIS A 53 -10.84 9.14 1.08
C HIS A 53 -10.71 9.23 2.62
N TYR A 54 -10.30 10.37 3.19
CA TYR A 54 -10.07 10.48 4.65
C TYR A 54 -11.32 10.12 5.47
N SER A 55 -12.52 10.54 5.04
CA SER A 55 -13.78 10.16 5.71
C SER A 55 -13.98 8.65 5.74
N LEU A 56 -13.64 7.96 4.64
CA LEU A 56 -13.71 6.50 4.56
C LEU A 56 -12.63 5.84 5.43
N VAL A 57 -11.40 6.35 5.44
CA VAL A 57 -10.33 5.90 6.37
C VAL A 57 -10.81 6.00 7.81
N LYS A 58 -11.33 7.16 8.21
CA LYS A 58 -11.81 7.35 9.57
C LYS A 58 -12.95 6.38 9.88
N GLN A 59 -13.95 6.27 9.01
CA GLN A 59 -15.04 5.33 9.18
C GLN A 59 -14.52 3.89 9.33
N VAL A 60 -13.71 3.41 8.40
CA VAL A 60 -13.25 2.02 8.36
C VAL A 60 -12.38 1.68 9.57
N PHE A 61 -11.40 2.52 9.88
CA PHE A 61 -10.36 2.21 10.87
C PHE A 61 -10.69 2.66 12.29
N THR A 62 -11.73 3.47 12.51
CA THR A 62 -12.16 3.88 13.86
C THR A 62 -13.51 3.31 14.29
N THR A 63 -14.22 2.63 13.39
CA THR A 63 -15.47 1.96 13.73
C THR A 63 -15.21 0.77 14.65
N THR A 64 -16.00 0.65 15.71
CA THR A 64 -15.96 -0.45 16.69
C THR A 64 -16.65 -1.73 16.18
N ALA A 65 -16.85 -1.88 14.88
CA ALA A 65 -17.46 -3.06 14.30
C ALA A 65 -16.59 -4.28 14.61
N SER A 66 -17.23 -5.40 14.95
CA SER A 66 -16.57 -6.67 15.19
C SER A 66 -15.90 -7.25 13.94
N TYR A 67 -16.29 -6.76 12.76
CA TYR A 67 -15.77 -7.16 11.47
C TYR A 67 -15.80 -5.97 10.51
N ILE A 68 -14.67 -5.74 9.84
CA ILE A 68 -14.53 -4.75 8.76
C ILE A 68 -14.21 -5.54 7.50
N ASP A 69 -14.99 -5.31 6.44
CA ASP A 69 -14.72 -5.94 5.15
C ASP A 69 -13.36 -5.48 4.61
N THR A 70 -12.53 -6.43 4.18
CA THR A 70 -11.24 -6.18 3.53
C THR A 70 -11.35 -5.21 2.35
N VAL A 71 -12.51 -5.14 1.72
CA VAL A 71 -12.82 -4.25 0.60
C VAL A 71 -12.84 -2.81 1.03
N ASP A 72 -13.52 -2.54 2.13
CA ASP A 72 -13.61 -1.20 2.70
C ASP A 72 -12.24 -0.75 3.20
N ILE A 73 -11.42 -1.68 3.72
CA ILE A 73 -10.00 -1.44 4.02
C ILE A 73 -9.25 -1.03 2.76
N GLY A 74 -9.35 -1.78 1.66
CA GLY A 74 -8.65 -1.46 0.42
C GLY A 74 -9.08 -0.12 -0.17
N ARG A 75 -10.39 0.15 -0.21
CA ARG A 75 -10.94 1.44 -0.67
C ARG A 75 -10.48 2.60 0.18
N ALA A 76 -10.47 2.44 1.51
CA ALA A 76 -9.96 3.45 2.43
C ALA A 76 -8.48 3.75 2.18
N LEU A 77 -7.68 2.73 1.89
CA LEU A 77 -6.25 2.88 1.60
C LEU A 77 -5.95 3.31 0.14
N GLY A 78 -6.98 3.50 -0.70
CA GLY A 78 -6.80 3.86 -2.10
C GLY A 78 -6.24 2.73 -2.96
N TYR A 79 -6.35 1.48 -2.51
CA TYR A 79 -5.88 0.32 -3.26
C TYR A 79 -6.88 -0.09 -4.33
N PRO A 80 -6.41 -0.45 -5.55
CA PRO A 80 -7.25 -1.12 -6.52
C PRO A 80 -7.69 -2.46 -5.91
N LEU A 81 -9.01 -2.59 -5.72
CA LEU A 81 -9.75 -3.47 -4.82
C LEU A 81 -9.08 -4.82 -4.40
N PRO A 82 -9.02 -5.14 -3.10
CA PRO A 82 -8.19 -6.22 -2.53
C PRO A 82 -8.86 -7.61 -2.56
N TYR A 83 -9.67 -7.88 -3.57
CA TYR A 83 -10.27 -9.20 -3.71
C TYR A 83 -9.30 -10.11 -4.44
N GLY A 84 -9.36 -11.41 -4.18
CA GLY A 84 -8.83 -12.40 -5.12
C GLY A 84 -7.73 -13.29 -4.58
N LYS A 85 -7.44 -14.31 -5.37
CA LYS A 85 -6.51 -15.39 -5.03
C LYS A 85 -5.08 -15.14 -5.54
N TYR A 86 -4.89 -14.10 -6.32
CA TYR A 86 -3.61 -13.78 -6.95
C TYR A 86 -2.93 -12.67 -6.16
N LYS A 87 -1.61 -12.73 -6.05
CA LYS A 87 -0.82 -11.71 -5.36
C LYS A 87 -0.06 -10.90 -6.38
N ILE A 88 0.14 -9.62 -6.10
CA ILE A 88 1.11 -8.79 -6.79
C ILE A 88 1.93 -8.02 -5.75
N GLN A 89 3.22 -7.82 -6.01
CA GLN A 89 4.16 -7.21 -5.08
C GLN A 89 4.94 -6.08 -5.75
N TYR A 90 5.31 -5.07 -4.98
CA TYR A 90 6.37 -4.13 -5.33
C TYR A 90 7.64 -4.54 -4.62
N LEU A 91 8.68 -4.74 -5.41
CA LEU A 91 10.02 -5.08 -4.96
C LEU A 91 10.90 -3.83 -5.02
N ASP A 92 11.62 -3.54 -3.95
CA ASP A 92 12.63 -2.47 -3.93
C ASP A 92 13.96 -3.04 -4.44
N ASP A 93 14.24 -2.80 -5.72
CA ASP A 93 15.45 -3.28 -6.38
C ASP A 93 16.70 -2.63 -5.78
N THR A 94 16.59 -1.36 -5.40
CA THR A 94 17.69 -0.62 -4.78
C THR A 94 18.07 -1.24 -3.43
N GLU A 95 17.09 -1.52 -2.57
CA GLU A 95 17.34 -2.19 -1.29
C GLU A 95 17.88 -3.62 -1.49
N SER A 96 17.38 -4.32 -2.50
CA SER A 96 17.88 -5.63 -2.91
C SER A 96 19.37 -5.61 -3.26
N GLU A 97 19.79 -4.64 -4.07
CA GLU A 97 21.20 -4.42 -4.42
C GLU A 97 22.03 -4.02 -3.20
N GLU A 98 21.58 -3.03 -2.43
CA GLU A 98 22.27 -2.50 -1.24
C GLU A 98 22.51 -3.59 -0.18
N ARG A 99 21.55 -4.50 0.00
CA ARG A 99 21.63 -5.58 1.00
C ARG A 99 22.14 -6.91 0.45
N ASN A 100 22.41 -6.99 -0.86
CA ASN A 100 22.73 -8.24 -1.54
C ASN A 100 21.69 -9.35 -1.24
N THR A 101 20.42 -9.00 -1.34
CA THR A 101 19.28 -9.93 -1.16
C THR A 101 18.37 -9.87 -2.37
N CYS A 102 17.85 -11.01 -2.82
CA CYS A 102 16.81 -10.98 -3.84
C CYS A 102 15.52 -10.47 -3.23
N CYS A 103 14.89 -9.55 -3.97
CA CYS A 103 13.46 -9.35 -3.99
C CYS A 103 12.88 -8.88 -2.65
N VAL A 104 13.23 -7.68 -2.20
CA VAL A 104 12.68 -7.07 -0.97
C VAL A 104 11.27 -6.54 -1.24
N PRO A 105 10.18 -7.19 -0.76
CA PRO A 105 8.85 -6.66 -0.96
C PRO A 105 8.59 -5.49 -0.01
N ILE A 106 8.20 -4.35 -0.56
CA ILE A 106 7.83 -3.16 0.22
C ILE A 106 6.32 -2.95 0.29
N LEU A 107 5.57 -3.53 -0.65
CA LEU A 107 4.12 -3.48 -0.69
C LEU A 107 3.58 -4.73 -1.39
N GLU A 108 2.51 -5.32 -0.85
CA GLU A 108 1.85 -6.49 -1.41
C GLU A 108 0.34 -6.28 -1.46
N TYR A 109 -0.31 -6.79 -2.51
CA TYR A 109 -1.75 -6.70 -2.67
C TYR A 109 -2.34 -7.97 -3.30
N ASN A 110 -3.56 -8.31 -2.90
CA ASN A 110 -4.30 -9.42 -3.47
C ASN A 110 -5.25 -8.89 -4.54
N VAL A 111 -5.28 -9.57 -5.70
CA VAL A 111 -6.06 -9.19 -6.88
C VAL A 111 -6.86 -10.37 -7.42
N GLY A 112 -8.07 -10.06 -7.90
CA GLY A 112 -9.07 -10.99 -8.41
C GLY A 112 -8.70 -11.51 -9.78
N ALA A 113 -9.57 -12.30 -10.39
CA ALA A 113 -9.52 -12.44 -11.84
C ALA A 113 -9.93 -11.08 -12.44
N ALA A 114 -8.96 -10.24 -12.79
CA ALA A 114 -9.26 -8.91 -13.30
C ALA A 114 -9.60 -8.93 -14.80
N SER A 115 -10.47 -8.00 -15.20
CA SER A 115 -10.73 -7.62 -16.60
C SER A 115 -9.64 -6.66 -17.08
N GLU A 116 -9.52 -6.44 -18.39
CA GLU A 116 -8.54 -5.48 -18.97
C GLU A 116 -8.72 -4.06 -18.41
N GLU A 117 -9.96 -3.62 -18.21
CA GLU A 117 -10.28 -2.32 -17.59
C GLU A 117 -9.72 -2.25 -16.16
N ASN A 118 -9.87 -3.33 -15.38
CA ASN A 118 -9.31 -3.41 -14.03
C ASN A 118 -7.78 -3.46 -14.03
N PHE A 119 -7.16 -4.17 -14.98
CA PHE A 119 -5.70 -4.19 -15.11
C PHE A 119 -5.13 -2.80 -15.42
N THR A 120 -5.83 -2.00 -16.21
CA THR A 120 -5.42 -0.63 -16.52
C THR A 120 -5.41 0.24 -15.27
N ILE A 121 -6.46 0.17 -14.45
CA ILE A 121 -6.53 0.90 -13.17
C ILE A 121 -5.42 0.45 -12.23
N ILE A 122 -5.19 -0.87 -12.12
CA ILE A 122 -4.12 -1.41 -11.28
C ILE A 122 -2.79 -0.87 -11.77
N LEU A 123 -2.42 -1.06 -13.04
CA LEU A 123 -1.14 -0.59 -13.58
C LEU A 123 -0.94 0.91 -13.42
N PHE A 124 -1.97 1.72 -13.63
CA PHE A 124 -1.87 3.17 -13.42
C PHE A 124 -1.48 3.48 -11.97
N HIS A 125 -2.12 2.81 -11.01
CA HIS A 125 -1.72 2.91 -9.60
C HIS A 125 -0.25 2.46 -9.40
N LEU A 126 0.20 1.41 -10.09
CA LEU A 126 1.58 0.92 -9.97
C LEU A 126 2.63 1.87 -10.51
N ASP A 127 2.34 2.47 -11.65
CA ASP A 127 3.22 3.42 -12.29
C ASP A 127 3.35 4.71 -11.47
N GLU A 128 2.24 5.24 -10.95
CA GLU A 128 2.26 6.41 -10.07
C GLU A 128 3.02 6.13 -8.76
N TYR A 129 2.85 4.94 -8.17
CA TYR A 129 3.60 4.55 -6.99
C TYR A 129 5.11 4.43 -7.27
N ALA A 130 5.49 3.77 -8.38
CA ALA A 130 6.89 3.66 -8.79
C ALA A 130 7.55 5.03 -9.01
N LYS A 131 6.86 5.96 -9.68
CA LYS A 131 7.35 7.34 -9.90
C LYS A 131 7.66 8.07 -8.59
N LEU A 132 6.82 7.90 -7.56
CA LEU A 132 7.05 8.53 -6.26
C LEU A 132 8.33 7.98 -5.59
N TRP A 133 8.57 6.68 -5.69
CA TRP A 133 9.79 6.07 -5.16
C TRP A 133 11.04 6.46 -5.94
N THR A 134 10.95 6.58 -7.27
CA THR A 134 12.06 7.08 -8.08
C THR A 134 12.49 8.49 -7.67
N ARG A 135 11.57 9.35 -7.25
CA ARG A 135 11.89 10.72 -6.77
C ARG A 135 12.74 10.73 -5.50
N ILE A 136 12.68 9.68 -4.68
CA ILE A 136 13.52 9.52 -3.50
C ILE A 136 14.74 8.63 -3.77
N GLY A 137 15.07 8.40 -5.05
CA GLY A 137 16.25 7.64 -5.46
C GLY A 137 16.10 6.11 -5.35
N ARG A 138 14.86 5.61 -5.31
CA ARG A 138 14.56 4.17 -5.20
C ARG A 138 13.94 3.64 -6.48
N ASN A 139 14.39 2.48 -6.91
CA ASN A 139 13.83 1.78 -8.08
C ASN A 139 12.95 0.64 -7.63
N LEU A 140 11.73 0.59 -8.17
CA LEU A 140 10.78 -0.47 -7.87
C LEU A 140 10.51 -1.32 -9.11
N THR A 141 10.40 -2.63 -8.90
CA THR A 141 9.87 -3.58 -9.88
C THR A 141 8.56 -4.17 -9.36
N ILE A 142 7.62 -4.37 -10.28
CA ILE A 142 6.35 -5.04 -9.99
C ILE A 142 6.52 -6.54 -10.27
N ASP A 143 6.24 -7.38 -9.29
CA ASP A 143 6.19 -8.83 -9.46
C ASP A 143 4.75 -9.30 -9.68
N LEU A 144 4.46 -9.67 -10.94
CA LEU A 144 3.16 -10.18 -11.40
C LEU A 144 3.12 -11.72 -11.50
N SER A 145 4.16 -12.43 -11.06
CA SER A 145 4.31 -13.89 -11.27
C SER A 145 3.15 -14.71 -10.68
N ALA A 146 2.56 -14.22 -9.59
CA ALA A 146 1.38 -14.81 -8.97
C ALA A 146 0.06 -14.42 -9.64
N HIS A 147 0.07 -13.67 -10.76
CA HIS A 147 -1.11 -13.28 -11.54
C HIS A 147 -0.90 -13.46 -13.07
N PRO A 148 -0.94 -14.70 -13.60
CA PRO A 148 -0.55 -15.02 -14.98
C PRO A 148 -1.27 -14.22 -16.08
N SER A 149 -2.57 -13.95 -15.93
CA SER A 149 -3.34 -13.19 -16.93
C SER A 149 -2.90 -11.73 -17.02
N MET A 150 -2.52 -11.13 -15.89
CA MET A 150 -2.08 -9.74 -15.85
C MET A 150 -0.63 -9.63 -16.32
N GLU A 151 0.22 -10.60 -15.95
CA GLU A 151 1.58 -10.71 -16.46
C GLU A 151 1.58 -10.76 -17.99
N LYS A 152 0.76 -11.65 -18.57
CA LYS A 152 0.63 -11.76 -20.03
C LYS A 152 0.19 -10.44 -20.67
N TRP A 153 -0.89 -9.84 -20.16
CA TRP A 153 -1.42 -8.58 -20.69
C TRP A 153 -0.41 -7.42 -20.58
N PHE A 154 0.34 -7.34 -19.48
CA PHE A 154 1.40 -6.35 -19.29
C PHE A 154 2.54 -6.51 -20.29
N MET A 155 2.95 -7.75 -20.58
CA MET A 155 3.98 -8.04 -21.58
C MET A 155 3.52 -7.72 -23.01
N ASP A 156 2.26 -7.97 -23.33
CA ASP A 156 1.66 -7.65 -24.62
C ASP A 156 1.71 -6.12 -24.87
N ILE A 157 1.29 -5.31 -23.88
CA ILE A 157 1.34 -3.84 -23.97
C ILE A 157 2.76 -3.31 -24.13
N LYS A 158 3.73 -3.81 -23.33
CA LYS A 158 5.13 -3.39 -23.43
C LYS A 158 5.75 -3.71 -24.79
N THR A 159 5.28 -4.77 -25.44
CA THR A 159 5.75 -5.16 -26.77
C THR A 159 5.19 -4.25 -27.86
N GLU A 160 3.92 -3.81 -27.71
CA GLU A 160 3.29 -2.87 -28.62
C GLU A 160 3.89 -1.46 -28.55
N GLN A 161 4.25 -0.98 -27.35
CA GLN A 161 4.86 0.35 -27.17
C GLN A 161 6.30 0.45 -27.72
N LYS A 162 6.96 -0.68 -28.01
CA LYS A 162 8.32 -0.73 -28.56
C LYS A 162 8.35 -0.79 -30.10
N LYS A 163 7.20 -0.90 -30.75
CA LYS A 163 7.05 -0.88 -32.21
C LYS A 163 6.68 0.52 -32.69
#